data_AF-A0A1Z9QNC8-F1
#
_entry.id   AF-A0A1Z9QNC8-F1
#
_cell.length_a   1.000
_cell.length_b   1.000
_cell.length_c   1.000
_cell.angle_alpha   90.00
_cell.angle_beta   90.00
_cell.angle_gamma   90.00
#
_symmetry.space_group_name_H-M   'P 1'
#
loop_
_entity.id
_entity.type
_entity.pdbx_description
1 polymer ?
#
loop_
_entity_poly.entity_id
_entity_poly.type
_entity_poly.pdbx_seq_one_letter_code
_entity_poly.pdbx_strand_id
1 'polypeptide(L)'
;MVFTVRLSWVLAVFLLQTSASNSILAVGPPEESALNWQAPFTVLSTVNPDSKLVLILVTNDDAFYKHPAGANQPVAAQPPGVAQQGWCAAEFHHTCQQVLQLRPDLKDKISFQSIFAGTPSELSGGQPHTSPKRVVCFLCNKHYKLLALSIGIPNADDLLTLIEDAQEVKILAGLNGSNTDQMSEAIVQRSKKRLGRLWNMKLQEMVEANEQGDALIRAGAVAPAPTVLPVQKLLSALQPTYNYDAQTRFGLSTGPDARRLVILEQHSETRYSWCQTIIPFIAGMDVQLNWHLFVELLWQQCAVTAGGDQTDFLRWFDEQKKLGPFVMAVEPPSHVQHLPWPPTVVPKNRRGTSWHTTHEAATKFSFRTINTEQLTALVRERDLRPITFFSPSMVRYLFVSPDNRLPHIIRENDPPARFMGLLRRAKTADKTALQPIQ
;
A
#
# COMPACT_ATOMS: atom_id res chain seq x y z
N MET A 1 17.92 -67.41 -36.46
CA MET A 1 16.85 -66.40 -36.36
C MET A 1 15.84 -66.90 -35.33
N VAL A 2 15.72 -66.17 -34.22
CA VAL A 2 14.54 -65.99 -33.34
C VAL A 2 13.82 -67.26 -32.86
N PHE A 3 14.15 -67.80 -31.68
CA PHE A 3 13.54 -67.55 -30.34
C PHE A 3 12.03 -67.82 -30.23
N THR A 4 11.67 -68.84 -29.46
CA THR A 4 10.40 -68.92 -28.69
C THR A 4 10.43 -70.12 -27.75
N VAL A 5 10.87 -69.93 -26.49
CA VAL A 5 10.34 -70.70 -25.34
C VAL A 5 10.47 -69.85 -24.08
N ARG A 6 9.43 -69.91 -23.24
CA ARG A 6 9.36 -69.63 -21.79
C ARG A 6 8.84 -68.25 -21.35
N LEU A 7 7.54 -68.19 -21.11
CA LEU A 7 6.92 -67.18 -20.24
C LEU A 7 5.93 -67.88 -19.29
N SER A 8 6.44 -68.61 -18.30
CA SER A 8 5.63 -69.24 -17.23
C SER A 8 6.12 -68.89 -15.81
N TRP A 9 6.79 -67.74 -15.64
CA TRP A 9 7.43 -67.36 -14.37
C TRP A 9 7.09 -65.95 -13.89
N VAL A 10 5.94 -65.38 -14.28
CA VAL A 10 5.53 -64.02 -13.84
C VAL A 10 4.26 -64.01 -12.98
N LEU A 11 3.49 -65.10 -12.92
CA LEU A 11 2.24 -65.13 -12.15
C LEU A 11 2.36 -65.57 -10.67
N ALA A 12 3.55 -65.96 -10.21
CA ALA A 12 3.74 -66.50 -8.86
C ALA A 12 4.28 -65.48 -7.82
N VAL A 13 4.59 -64.24 -8.22
CA VAL A 13 5.10 -63.20 -7.30
C VAL A 13 3.98 -62.27 -6.80
N PHE A 14 2.79 -62.31 -7.41
CA PHE A 14 1.68 -61.42 -7.07
C PHE A 14 0.73 -61.91 -5.95
N LEU A 15 1.01 -63.05 -5.31
CA LEU A 15 0.08 -63.66 -4.33
C LEU A 15 0.69 -64.00 -2.95
N LEU A 16 1.89 -63.50 -2.62
CA LEU A 16 2.55 -63.80 -1.34
C LEU A 16 3.01 -62.57 -0.53
N GLN A 17 2.30 -61.44 -0.65
CA GLN A 17 2.33 -60.38 0.36
C GLN A 17 0.92 -59.94 0.74
N THR A 18 0.10 -60.90 1.16
CA THR A 18 -1.07 -60.64 2.00
C THR A 18 -0.66 -60.85 3.46
N SER A 19 -1.06 -59.89 4.30
CA SER A 19 -1.06 -59.93 5.77
C SER A 19 0.24 -59.55 6.49
N ALA A 20 0.58 -58.26 6.44
CA ALA A 20 1.03 -57.57 7.64
C ALA A 20 0.14 -56.34 7.84
N SER A 21 -0.93 -56.55 8.60
CA SER A 21 -1.81 -55.52 9.14
C SER A 21 -1.01 -54.58 10.05
N ASN A 22 -0.30 -53.62 9.47
CA ASN A 22 0.15 -52.46 10.21
C ASN A 22 -1.02 -51.49 10.29
N SER A 23 -1.65 -51.47 11.46
CA SER A 23 -2.26 -50.28 12.03
C SER A 23 -1.22 -49.16 12.04
N ILE A 24 -1.05 -48.47 10.92
CA ILE A 24 -0.56 -47.10 10.93
C ILE A 24 -1.83 -46.30 11.05
N LEU A 25 -2.02 -45.77 12.26
CA LEU A 25 -2.88 -44.64 12.57
C LEU A 25 -3.19 -43.86 11.29
N ALA A 26 -4.46 -43.82 10.93
CA ALA A 26 -4.99 -42.70 10.17
C ALA A 26 -4.72 -41.45 11.01
N VAL A 27 -3.50 -40.93 10.91
CA VAL A 27 -3.22 -39.53 11.10
C VAL A 27 -4.12 -38.91 10.04
N GLY A 28 -5.29 -38.43 10.47
CA GLY A 28 -6.12 -37.58 9.64
C GLY A 28 -5.21 -36.53 9.01
N PRO A 29 -5.56 -35.99 7.82
CA PRO A 29 -4.78 -34.90 7.23
C PRO A 29 -4.44 -33.92 8.36
N PRO A 30 -3.15 -33.61 8.58
CA PRO A 30 -2.72 -32.87 9.76
C PRO A 30 -3.68 -31.70 9.91
N GLU A 31 -4.33 -31.58 11.07
CA GLU A 31 -5.26 -30.48 11.33
C GLU A 31 -4.56 -29.20 10.89
N GLU A 32 -4.96 -28.69 9.73
CA GLU A 32 -4.32 -27.53 9.15
C GLU A 32 -4.55 -26.43 10.16
N SER A 33 -3.48 -26.01 10.81
CA SER A 33 -3.56 -24.93 11.79
C SER A 33 -3.99 -23.70 11.02
N ALA A 34 -5.29 -23.40 11.06
CA ALA A 34 -5.87 -22.31 10.31
C ALA A 34 -5.13 -21.02 10.67
N LEU A 35 -4.49 -20.38 9.69
CA LEU A 35 -3.83 -19.10 9.94
C LEU A 35 -4.91 -18.08 10.26
N ASN A 36 -4.86 -17.53 11.47
CA ASN A 36 -5.82 -16.54 11.91
C ASN A 36 -5.37 -15.15 11.47
N TRP A 37 -5.97 -14.66 10.38
CA TRP A 37 -5.76 -13.30 9.89
C TRP A 37 -6.51 -12.30 10.75
N GLN A 38 -5.77 -11.36 11.34
CA GLN A 38 -6.32 -10.32 12.19
C GLN A 38 -6.52 -9.02 11.42
N ALA A 39 -7.41 -8.16 11.93
CA ALA A 39 -7.51 -6.80 11.45
C ALA A 39 -6.17 -6.06 11.63
N PRO A 40 -5.87 -5.08 10.76
CA PRO A 40 -4.61 -4.38 10.82
C PRO A 40 -4.49 -3.56 12.09
N PHE A 41 -3.29 -3.53 12.65
CA PHE A 41 -2.93 -2.77 13.85
C PHE A 41 -3.69 -3.16 15.13
N THR A 42 -4.28 -4.35 15.18
CA THR A 42 -4.94 -4.85 16.40
C THR A 42 -3.96 -5.00 17.56
N VAL A 43 -4.41 -4.67 18.77
CA VAL A 43 -3.60 -4.84 19.99
C VAL A 43 -3.28 -6.32 20.18
N LEU A 44 -2.00 -6.67 20.23
CA LEU A 44 -1.54 -8.04 20.41
C LEU A 44 -1.66 -8.44 21.90
N SER A 45 -2.13 -9.66 22.18
CA SER A 45 -2.23 -10.20 23.54
C SER A 45 -0.88 -10.16 24.28
N THR A 46 -0.93 -9.93 25.60
CA THR A 46 0.22 -9.65 26.49
C THR A 46 1.06 -10.87 26.88
N VAL A 47 0.78 -12.06 26.35
CA VAL A 47 1.54 -13.27 26.64
C VAL A 47 2.72 -13.36 25.67
N ASN A 48 3.96 -13.23 26.18
CA ASN A 48 5.22 -13.15 25.43
C ASN A 48 5.28 -12.04 24.34
N PRO A 49 5.06 -10.77 24.72
CA PRO A 49 4.98 -9.68 23.75
C PRO A 49 6.33 -9.41 23.06
N ASP A 50 7.45 -9.61 23.77
CA ASP A 50 8.78 -9.27 23.26
C ASP A 50 9.28 -10.20 22.16
N SER A 51 8.77 -11.42 22.03
CA SER A 51 9.19 -12.36 20.99
C SER A 51 8.33 -12.26 19.72
N LYS A 52 7.15 -11.62 19.79
CA LYS A 52 6.21 -11.59 18.67
C LYS A 52 6.70 -10.73 17.49
N LEU A 53 6.48 -11.24 16.29
CA LEU A 53 6.61 -10.56 15.00
C LEU A 53 5.22 -10.36 14.42
N VAL A 54 5.02 -9.28 13.66
CA VAL A 54 3.78 -9.01 12.96
C VAL A 54 4.05 -8.96 11.47
N LEU A 55 3.48 -9.90 10.73
CA LEU A 55 3.53 -9.95 9.28
C LEU A 55 2.26 -9.28 8.73
N ILE A 56 2.45 -8.11 8.12
CA ILE A 56 1.38 -7.32 7.52
C ILE A 56 1.45 -7.45 6.02
N LEU A 57 0.37 -7.98 5.45
CA LEU A 57 0.17 -8.10 4.01
C LEU A 57 -0.67 -6.92 3.51
N VAL A 58 -0.12 -6.07 2.65
CA VAL A 58 -0.85 -4.95 2.06
C VAL A 58 -1.09 -5.22 0.59
N THR A 59 -2.36 -5.33 0.17
CA THR A 59 -2.73 -5.57 -1.23
C THR A 59 -3.46 -4.36 -1.81
N ASN A 60 -3.43 -4.23 -3.13
CA ASN A 60 -4.20 -3.21 -3.85
C ASN A 60 -5.65 -3.65 -4.13
N ASP A 61 -6.22 -4.54 -3.31
CA ASP A 61 -7.65 -4.87 -3.38
C ASP A 61 -8.49 -3.71 -2.88
N ASP A 62 -9.63 -3.46 -3.54
CA ASP A 62 -10.60 -2.47 -3.09
C ASP A 62 -11.21 -2.93 -1.76
N ALA A 63 -10.93 -2.16 -0.70
CA ALA A 63 -11.36 -2.43 0.67
C ALA A 63 -12.89 -2.49 0.84
N PHE A 64 -13.65 -1.98 -0.13
CA PHE A 64 -15.10 -1.93 -0.10
C PHE A 64 -15.77 -2.86 -1.09
N TYR A 65 -14.99 -3.56 -1.93
CA TYR A 65 -15.51 -4.49 -2.90
C TYR A 65 -16.05 -5.73 -2.19
N LYS A 66 -17.37 -5.91 -2.19
CA LYS A 66 -17.98 -7.18 -1.78
C LYS A 66 -17.77 -8.16 -2.93
N HIS A 67 -16.95 -9.19 -2.73
CA HIS A 67 -16.92 -10.29 -3.68
C HIS A 67 -18.35 -10.78 -3.90
N PRO A 68 -18.85 -10.88 -5.15
CA PRO A 68 -20.09 -11.59 -5.37
C PRO A 68 -19.87 -12.99 -4.82
N ALA A 69 -20.59 -13.34 -3.74
CA ALA A 69 -20.67 -14.71 -3.29
C ALA A 69 -21.00 -15.53 -4.53
N GLY A 70 -20.13 -16.49 -4.87
CA GLY A 70 -20.32 -17.32 -6.06
C GLY A 70 -21.76 -17.77 -6.11
N ALA A 71 -22.39 -17.64 -7.28
CA ALA A 71 -23.84 -17.71 -7.50
C ALA A 71 -24.52 -19.04 -7.10
N ASN A 72 -23.86 -19.92 -6.34
CA ASN A 72 -24.36 -21.22 -5.88
C ASN A 72 -24.05 -21.54 -4.40
N GLN A 73 -23.64 -20.58 -3.56
CA GLN A 73 -23.57 -20.83 -2.11
C GLN A 73 -24.68 -20.06 -1.37
N PRO A 74 -25.55 -20.75 -0.62
CA PRO A 74 -26.57 -20.07 0.17
C PRO A 74 -25.90 -19.14 1.17
N VAL A 75 -26.49 -17.95 1.31
CA VAL A 75 -26.09 -16.88 2.22
C VAL A 75 -26.27 -17.35 3.68
N ALA A 76 -25.42 -18.27 4.12
CA ALA A 76 -25.17 -18.46 5.53
C ALA A 76 -24.37 -17.23 5.98
N ALA A 77 -24.93 -16.50 6.94
CA ALA A 77 -24.29 -15.35 7.56
C ALA A 77 -22.85 -15.72 7.93
N GLN A 78 -21.88 -15.15 7.20
CA GLN A 78 -20.48 -15.27 7.60
C GLN A 78 -20.36 -14.68 9.01
N PRO A 79 -19.70 -15.40 9.94
CA PRO A 79 -19.57 -14.90 11.30
C PRO A 79 -18.83 -13.55 11.29
N PRO A 80 -19.20 -12.60 12.17
CA PRO A 80 -18.48 -11.35 12.33
C PRO A 80 -17.05 -11.66 12.74
N GLY A 81 -16.08 -11.30 11.90
CA GLY A 81 -14.65 -11.53 12.17
C GLY A 81 -13.89 -12.37 11.14
N VAL A 82 -14.54 -12.89 10.08
CA VAL A 82 -13.79 -13.45 8.94
C VAL A 82 -13.22 -12.28 8.15
N ALA A 83 -11.92 -12.02 8.29
CA ALA A 83 -11.21 -11.05 7.48
C ALA A 83 -11.47 -11.38 6.00
N GLN A 84 -11.90 -10.37 5.23
CA GLN A 84 -11.93 -10.47 3.78
C GLN A 84 -10.56 -10.97 3.33
N GLN A 85 -10.50 -12.02 2.53
CA GLN A 85 -9.22 -12.57 2.08
C GLN A 85 -8.80 -11.85 0.81
N GLY A 86 -7.59 -11.30 0.79
CA GLY A 86 -7.02 -10.65 -0.38
C GLY A 86 -6.81 -11.62 -1.54
N TRP A 87 -6.58 -11.10 -2.74
CA TRP A 87 -6.46 -11.90 -3.96
C TRP A 87 -5.39 -13.01 -3.89
N CYS A 88 -4.33 -12.80 -3.10
CA CYS A 88 -3.19 -13.72 -2.93
C CYS A 88 -3.21 -14.48 -1.60
N ALA A 89 -4.33 -14.45 -0.87
CA ALA A 89 -4.40 -15.04 0.47
C ALA A 89 -4.15 -16.55 0.47
N ALA A 90 -4.63 -17.27 -0.56
CA ALA A 90 -4.45 -18.72 -0.66
C ALA A 90 -2.98 -19.10 -0.88
N GLU A 91 -2.32 -18.45 -1.85
CA GLU A 91 -0.90 -18.64 -2.12
C GLU A 91 -0.05 -18.30 -0.89
N PHE A 92 -0.34 -17.18 -0.24
CA PHE A 92 0.39 -16.75 0.95
C PHE A 92 0.16 -17.68 2.14
N HIS A 93 -1.07 -18.19 2.30
CA HIS A 93 -1.40 -19.17 3.33
C HIS A 93 -0.59 -20.45 3.14
N HIS A 94 -0.49 -20.94 1.90
CA HIS A 94 0.32 -22.10 1.56
C HIS A 94 1.81 -21.88 1.89
N THR A 95 2.37 -20.73 1.49
CA THR A 95 3.75 -20.36 1.82
C THR A 95 3.98 -20.33 3.33
N CYS A 96 3.07 -19.73 4.10
CA CYS A 96 3.18 -19.67 5.56
C CYS A 96 3.11 -21.06 6.20
N GLN A 97 2.23 -21.95 5.72
CA GLN A 97 2.16 -23.33 6.19
C GLN A 97 3.49 -24.07 5.95
N GLN A 98 4.09 -23.93 4.78
CA GLN A 98 5.40 -24.52 4.49
C GLN A 98 6.49 -24.00 5.44
N VAL A 99 6.55 -22.69 5.68
CA VAL A 99 7.50 -22.10 6.65
C VAL A 99 7.26 -22.62 8.07
N LEU A 100 6.01 -22.75 8.50
CA LEU A 100 5.68 -23.28 9.84
C LEU A 100 6.00 -24.78 9.96
N GLN A 101 5.97 -25.55 8.87
CA GLN A 101 6.45 -26.93 8.86
C GLN A 101 7.98 -26.99 9.01
N LEU A 102 8.72 -26.10 8.34
CA LEU A 102 10.18 -26.00 8.44
C LEU A 102 10.65 -25.43 9.78
N ARG A 103 9.89 -24.50 10.36
CA ARG A 103 10.17 -23.81 11.62
C ARG A 103 8.95 -23.80 12.55
N PRO A 104 8.64 -24.94 13.20
CA PRO A 104 7.48 -25.05 14.09
C PRO A 104 7.52 -24.07 15.28
N ASP A 105 8.71 -23.62 15.68
CA ASP A 105 8.91 -22.66 16.76
C ASP A 105 8.30 -21.28 16.48
N LEU A 106 7.91 -20.99 15.23
CA LEU A 106 7.33 -19.72 14.81
C LEU A 106 5.80 -19.64 15.00
N LYS A 107 5.13 -20.77 15.23
CA LYS A 107 3.65 -20.89 15.24
C LYS A 107 2.96 -19.83 16.13
N ASP A 108 3.50 -19.62 17.33
CA ASP A 108 2.95 -18.67 18.30
C ASP A 108 3.70 -17.32 18.32
N LYS A 109 4.74 -17.18 17.50
CA LYS A 109 5.60 -15.98 17.44
C LYS A 109 5.23 -15.03 16.31
N ILE A 110 4.39 -15.43 15.36
CA ILE A 110 4.00 -14.59 14.22
C ILE A 110 2.50 -14.27 14.30
N SER A 111 2.17 -12.97 14.23
CA SER A 111 0.80 -12.50 14.02
C SER A 111 0.62 -12.14 12.55
N PHE A 112 -0.45 -12.59 11.93
CA PHE A 112 -0.79 -12.30 10.53
C PHE A 112 -1.86 -11.21 10.47
N GLN A 113 -1.60 -10.15 9.71
CA GLN A 113 -2.53 -9.05 9.51
C GLN A 113 -2.60 -8.66 8.03
N SER A 114 -3.74 -8.14 7.59
CA SER A 114 -3.94 -7.74 6.20
C SER A 114 -4.53 -6.34 6.07
N ILE A 115 -4.07 -5.58 5.09
CA ILE A 115 -4.60 -4.26 4.70
C ILE A 115 -5.01 -4.32 3.22
N PHE A 116 -6.26 -3.99 2.95
CA PHE A 116 -6.79 -3.77 1.60
C PHE A 116 -6.76 -2.27 1.32
N ALA A 117 -5.95 -1.86 0.36
CA ALA A 117 -5.64 -0.45 0.09
C ALA A 117 -5.67 -0.12 -1.40
N GLY A 118 -6.53 -0.78 -2.17
CA GLY A 118 -6.77 -0.46 -3.56
C GLY A 118 -7.48 0.87 -3.74
N THR A 119 -7.29 1.50 -4.90
CA THR A 119 -8.12 2.65 -5.30
C THR A 119 -9.55 2.17 -5.52
N PRO A 120 -10.53 2.69 -4.77
CA PRO A 120 -11.88 2.14 -4.78
C PRO A 120 -12.66 2.61 -6.00
N SER A 121 -13.75 1.90 -6.32
CA SER A 121 -14.59 2.21 -7.49
C SER A 121 -15.15 3.64 -7.48
N GLU A 122 -15.36 4.23 -6.31
CA GLU A 122 -15.85 5.59 -6.10
C GLU A 122 -14.89 6.66 -6.60
N LEU A 123 -13.59 6.36 -6.60
CA LEU A 123 -12.54 7.24 -7.16
C LEU A 123 -12.11 6.85 -8.58
N SER A 124 -12.72 5.78 -9.12
CA SER A 124 -12.47 5.24 -10.46
C SER A 124 -13.65 5.46 -11.42
N GLY A 125 -14.56 6.39 -11.11
CA GLY A 125 -15.75 6.63 -11.94
C GLY A 125 -16.73 5.45 -11.97
N GLY A 126 -16.75 4.64 -10.91
CA GLY A 126 -17.61 3.46 -10.78
C GLY A 126 -17.10 2.24 -11.54
N GLN A 127 -15.93 2.32 -12.16
CA GLN A 127 -15.31 1.19 -12.83
C GLN A 127 -14.46 0.37 -11.84
N PRO A 128 -14.49 -0.97 -11.93
CA PRO A 128 -13.55 -1.79 -11.19
C PRO A 128 -12.12 -1.44 -11.64
N HIS A 129 -11.22 -1.29 -10.68
CA HIS A 129 -9.85 -0.93 -10.98
C HIS A 129 -9.17 -2.07 -11.78
N THR A 130 -8.69 -1.77 -13.00
CA THR A 130 -8.13 -2.77 -13.92
C THR A 130 -6.61 -2.90 -13.84
N SER A 131 -5.97 -2.26 -12.84
CA SER A 131 -4.53 -2.43 -12.63
C SER A 131 -4.18 -3.87 -12.25
N PRO A 132 -2.99 -4.35 -12.64
CA PRO A 132 -2.51 -5.64 -12.16
C PRO A 132 -2.42 -5.63 -10.64
N LYS A 133 -2.64 -6.81 -10.05
CA LYS A 133 -2.60 -7.00 -8.61
C LYS A 133 -1.19 -6.77 -8.06
N ARG A 134 -1.11 -6.20 -6.86
CA ARG A 134 0.13 -5.85 -6.18
C ARG A 134 0.05 -6.22 -4.71
N VAL A 135 1.22 -6.45 -4.12
CA VAL A 135 1.33 -6.80 -2.71
C VAL A 135 2.66 -6.32 -2.13
N VAL A 136 2.61 -5.84 -0.89
CA VAL A 136 3.76 -5.48 -0.07
C VAL A 136 3.67 -6.23 1.25
N CYS A 137 4.76 -6.86 1.66
CA CYS A 137 4.86 -7.57 2.92
C CYS A 137 5.76 -6.78 3.88
N PHE A 138 5.19 -6.28 4.97
CA PHE A 138 5.95 -5.70 6.06
C PHE A 138 6.09 -6.71 7.18
N LEU A 139 7.31 -6.93 7.65
CA LEU A 139 7.56 -7.69 8.86
C LEU A 139 8.01 -6.75 9.97
N CYS A 140 7.23 -6.69 11.03
CA CYS A 140 7.35 -5.69 12.10
C CYS A 140 7.58 -6.34 13.46
N ASN A 141 8.05 -5.53 14.42
CA ASN A 141 7.97 -5.90 15.83
C ASN A 141 6.54 -5.67 16.37
N LYS A 142 6.34 -5.96 17.67
CA LYS A 142 5.07 -5.76 18.39
C LYS A 142 4.54 -4.32 18.41
N HIS A 143 5.41 -3.34 18.16
CA HIS A 143 5.10 -1.90 18.13
C HIS A 143 4.97 -1.38 16.70
N TYR A 144 4.80 -2.26 15.71
CA TYR A 144 4.67 -1.89 14.31
C TYR A 144 5.88 -1.13 13.75
N LYS A 145 7.06 -1.30 14.35
CA LYS A 145 8.31 -0.82 13.77
C LYS A 145 8.82 -1.83 12.75
N LEU A 146 9.15 -1.34 11.56
CA LEU A 146 9.60 -2.16 10.44
C LEU A 146 10.91 -2.87 10.76
N LEU A 147 10.99 -4.17 10.47
CA LEU A 147 12.20 -4.98 10.64
C LEU A 147 12.71 -5.49 9.28
N ALA A 148 11.80 -5.95 8.43
CA ALA A 148 12.12 -6.41 7.08
C ALA A 148 10.96 -6.12 6.12
N LEU A 149 11.26 -6.06 4.83
CA LEU A 149 10.34 -5.69 3.76
C LEU A 149 10.51 -6.63 2.56
N SER A 150 9.40 -7.04 1.97
CA SER A 150 9.37 -7.68 0.65
C SER A 150 8.25 -7.08 -0.21
N ILE A 151 8.45 -7.06 -1.53
CA ILE A 151 7.44 -6.64 -2.52
C ILE A 151 7.19 -7.80 -3.45
N GLY A 152 5.93 -8.18 -3.62
CA GLY A 152 5.55 -9.44 -4.26
C GLY A 152 5.22 -10.52 -3.22
N ILE A 153 4.69 -11.64 -3.69
CA ILE A 153 4.40 -12.82 -2.89
C ILE A 153 5.72 -13.59 -2.72
N PRO A 154 6.26 -13.71 -1.50
CA PRO A 154 7.43 -14.53 -1.27
C PRO A 154 7.08 -16.02 -1.43
N ASN A 155 8.02 -16.79 -1.97
CA ASN A 155 8.01 -18.25 -1.80
C ASN A 155 8.43 -18.62 -0.35
N ALA A 156 8.47 -19.91 0.00
CA ALA A 156 8.76 -20.32 1.37
C ALA A 156 10.19 -19.96 1.82
N ASP A 157 11.18 -20.11 0.94
CA ASP A 157 12.58 -19.79 1.22
C ASP A 157 12.77 -18.26 1.40
N ASP A 158 12.11 -17.47 0.55
CA ASP A 158 12.10 -16.01 0.63
C ASP A 158 11.43 -15.53 1.92
N LEU A 159 10.29 -16.13 2.29
CA LEU A 159 9.58 -15.77 3.52
C LEU A 159 10.39 -16.16 4.75
N LEU A 160 11.03 -17.33 4.76
CA LEU A 160 11.92 -17.75 5.83
C LEU A 160 13.10 -16.78 5.97
N THR A 161 13.75 -16.44 4.87
CA THR A 161 14.84 -15.45 4.84
C THR A 161 14.37 -14.09 5.37
N LEU A 162 13.17 -13.65 4.98
CA LEU A 162 12.57 -12.40 5.47
C LEU A 162 12.36 -12.44 6.99
N ILE A 163 11.93 -13.58 7.53
CA ILE A 163 11.73 -13.78 8.98
C ILE A 163 13.06 -13.76 9.72
N GLU A 164 14.07 -14.44 9.21
CA GLU A 164 15.42 -14.45 9.80
C GLU A 164 16.05 -13.06 9.80
N ASP A 165 15.93 -12.33 8.69
CA ASP A 165 16.38 -10.93 8.58
C ASP A 165 15.69 -10.04 9.62
N ALA A 166 14.39 -10.23 9.84
CA ALA A 166 13.66 -9.46 10.85
C ALA A 166 14.07 -9.83 12.28
N GLN A 167 14.34 -11.11 12.55
CA GLN A 167 14.84 -11.56 13.84
C GLN A 167 16.22 -10.96 14.13
N GLU A 168 17.12 -10.94 13.14
CA GLU A 168 18.42 -10.28 13.23
C GLU A 168 18.26 -8.79 13.56
N VAL A 169 17.45 -8.05 12.78
CA VAL A 169 17.23 -6.61 13.00
C VAL A 169 16.61 -6.35 14.38
N LYS A 170 15.71 -7.21 14.83
CA LYS A 170 15.12 -7.13 16.17
C LYS A 170 16.15 -7.32 17.28
N ILE A 171 17.08 -8.26 17.12
CA ILE A 171 18.20 -8.48 18.05
C ILE A 171 19.12 -7.27 18.05
N LEU A 172 19.49 -6.75 16.88
CA LEU A 172 20.33 -5.55 16.74
C LEU A 172 19.68 -4.34 17.43
N ALA A 173 18.38 -4.13 17.23
CA ALA A 173 17.63 -3.06 17.90
C ALA A 173 17.62 -3.23 19.43
N GLY A 174 17.49 -4.47 19.92
CA GLY A 174 17.55 -4.77 21.35
C GLY A 174 18.93 -4.55 21.98
N LEU A 175 20.01 -4.87 21.26
CA LEU A 175 21.39 -4.71 21.72
C LEU A 175 21.87 -3.26 21.69
N ASN A 176 21.48 -2.52 20.65
CA ASN A 176 22.02 -1.19 20.39
C ASN A 176 21.18 -0.07 21.01
N GLY A 177 20.00 -0.37 21.58
CA GLY A 177 19.15 0.60 22.26
C GLY A 177 18.84 1.81 21.37
N SER A 178 19.31 2.99 21.77
CA SER A 178 19.14 4.26 21.02
C SER A 178 20.21 4.51 19.94
N ASN A 179 21.20 3.63 19.77
CA ASN A 179 22.28 3.81 18.80
C ASN A 179 21.88 3.26 17.41
N THR A 180 21.09 4.05 16.68
CA THR A 180 20.57 3.72 15.35
C THR A 180 21.68 3.46 14.31
N ASP A 181 22.82 4.14 14.42
CA ASP A 181 23.90 4.09 13.42
C ASP A 181 24.54 2.70 13.33
N GLN A 182 24.76 2.03 14.47
CA GLN A 182 25.32 0.68 14.50
C GLN A 182 24.37 -0.37 13.94
N MET A 183 23.06 -0.20 14.15
CA MET A 183 22.05 -1.06 13.55
C MET A 183 22.04 -0.88 12.02
N SER A 184 22.01 0.37 11.55
CA SER A 184 22.02 0.69 10.12
C SER A 184 23.26 0.14 9.44
N GLU A 185 24.45 0.29 10.02
CA GLU A 185 25.71 -0.24 9.45
C GLU A 185 25.68 -1.76 9.33
N ALA A 186 25.20 -2.49 10.34
CA ALA A 186 25.07 -3.95 10.27
C ALA A 186 24.13 -4.38 9.12
N ILE A 187 22.99 -3.68 8.97
CA ILE A 187 22.04 -3.94 7.87
C ILE A 187 22.67 -3.61 6.51
N VAL A 188 23.44 -2.53 6.39
CA VAL A 188 24.19 -2.18 5.17
C VAL A 188 25.16 -3.29 4.81
N GLN A 189 25.97 -3.78 5.76
CA GLN A 189 26.96 -4.82 5.51
C GLN A 189 26.32 -6.15 5.08
N ARG A 190 25.19 -6.54 5.69
CA ARG A 190 24.40 -7.70 5.24
C ARG A 190 23.90 -7.51 3.82
N SER A 191 23.31 -6.35 3.52
CA SER A 191 22.76 -6.04 2.21
C SER A 191 23.86 -6.08 1.14
N LYS A 192 25.05 -5.56 1.45
CA LYS A 192 26.21 -5.59 0.54
C LYS A 192 26.63 -6.99 0.10
N LYS A 193 26.50 -7.98 0.98
CA LYS A 193 26.83 -9.39 0.68
C LYS A 193 25.84 -10.07 -0.27
N ARG A 194 24.61 -9.56 -0.37
CA ARG A 194 23.51 -10.16 -1.13
C ARG A 194 23.22 -9.43 -2.44
N LEU A 195 23.68 -8.20 -2.58
CA LEU A 195 23.48 -7.37 -3.75
C LEU A 195 24.53 -7.64 -4.84
N GLY A 196 24.11 -7.61 -6.09
CA GLY A 196 25.01 -7.56 -7.24
C GLY A 196 25.73 -6.22 -7.36
N ARG A 197 26.76 -6.14 -8.23
CA ARG A 197 27.62 -4.95 -8.39
C ARG A 197 26.85 -3.63 -8.57
N LEU A 198 25.85 -3.61 -9.45
CA LEU A 198 25.05 -2.42 -9.74
C LEU A 198 24.35 -1.87 -8.48
N TRP A 199 23.65 -2.75 -7.77
CA TRP A 199 22.90 -2.37 -6.56
C TRP A 199 23.82 -2.07 -5.38
N ASN A 200 24.99 -2.71 -5.32
CA ASN A 200 26.02 -2.37 -4.34
C ASN A 200 26.58 -0.96 -4.52
N MET A 201 26.87 -0.56 -5.76
CA MET A 201 27.25 0.81 -6.07
C MET A 201 26.15 1.78 -5.65
N LYS A 202 24.89 1.46 -5.97
CA LYS A 202 23.76 2.31 -5.61
C LYS A 202 23.54 2.44 -4.10
N LEU A 203 23.68 1.34 -3.36
CA LEU A 203 23.61 1.35 -1.90
C LEU A 203 24.70 2.26 -1.31
N GLN A 204 25.94 2.14 -1.80
CA GLN A 204 27.05 2.97 -1.34
C GLN A 204 26.80 4.46 -1.61
N GLU A 205 26.34 4.83 -2.80
CA GLU A 205 25.96 6.22 -3.13
C GLU A 205 24.91 6.77 -2.15
N MET A 206 23.92 5.95 -1.78
CA MET A 206 22.86 6.37 -0.85
C MET A 206 23.35 6.50 0.58
N VAL A 207 24.24 5.61 1.04
CA VAL A 207 24.86 5.72 2.37
C VAL A 207 25.65 7.02 2.46
N GLU A 208 26.50 7.32 1.48
CA GLU A 208 27.30 8.56 1.45
C GLU A 208 26.41 9.81 1.41
N ALA A 209 25.35 9.80 0.60
CA ALA A 209 24.40 10.91 0.53
C ALA A 209 23.64 11.11 1.85
N ASN A 210 23.29 10.03 2.54
CA ASN A 210 22.61 10.10 3.84
C ASN A 210 23.54 10.66 4.93
N GLU A 211 24.80 10.19 5.00
CA GLU A 211 25.81 10.70 5.94
C GLU A 211 26.06 12.20 5.76
N GLN A 212 26.14 12.67 4.51
CA GLN A 212 26.27 14.10 4.19
C GLN A 212 25.03 14.88 4.65
N GLY A 213 23.82 14.35 4.41
CA GLY A 213 22.57 14.95 4.88
C GLY A 213 22.52 15.08 6.40
N ASP A 214 22.88 14.01 7.11
CA ASP A 214 22.90 13.96 8.57
C ASP A 214 23.97 14.89 9.17
N ALA A 215 25.12 15.05 8.50
CA ALA A 215 26.13 16.03 8.87
C ALA A 215 25.59 17.47 8.77
N LEU A 216 24.86 17.81 7.70
CA LEU A 216 24.25 19.13 7.52
C LEU A 216 23.16 19.42 8.55
N ILE A 217 22.35 18.41 8.92
CA ILE A 217 21.34 18.55 9.96
C ILE A 217 22.00 18.77 11.33
N ARG A 218 23.03 17.98 11.67
CA ARG A 218 23.78 18.13 12.93
C ARG A 218 24.50 19.47 13.03
N ALA A 219 24.98 20.00 11.90
CA ALA A 219 25.58 21.33 11.83
C ALA A 219 24.55 22.47 11.91
N GLY A 220 23.25 22.17 12.00
CA GLY A 220 22.18 23.18 12.00
C GLY A 220 21.99 23.90 10.66
N ALA A 221 22.62 23.41 9.59
CA ALA A 221 22.56 24.02 8.26
C ALA A 221 21.23 23.71 7.53
N VAL A 222 20.53 22.64 7.92
CA VAL A 222 19.26 22.19 7.34
C VAL A 222 18.33 21.71 8.45
N ALA A 223 17.06 22.12 8.40
CA ALA A 223 16.04 21.61 9.32
C ALA A 223 15.65 20.16 8.97
N PRO A 224 15.36 19.29 9.96
CA PRO A 224 14.90 17.94 9.70
C PRO A 224 13.61 17.98 8.88
N ALA A 225 13.60 17.27 7.76
CA ALA A 225 12.44 17.23 6.87
C ALA A 225 11.31 16.40 7.52
N PRO A 226 10.03 16.73 7.27
CA PRO A 226 8.92 15.87 7.66
C PRO A 226 9.06 14.50 6.99
N THR A 227 8.70 13.42 7.70
CA THR A 227 8.93 12.00 7.34
C THR A 227 8.57 11.61 5.91
N VAL A 228 7.58 12.29 5.32
CA VAL A 228 7.15 12.10 3.92
C VAL A 228 8.27 12.38 2.92
N LEU A 229 9.04 13.45 3.13
CA LEU A 229 10.03 13.94 2.17
C LEU A 229 11.27 13.02 2.08
N PRO A 230 11.85 12.50 3.19
CA PRO A 230 12.94 11.53 3.14
C PRO A 230 12.57 10.23 2.43
N VAL A 231 11.43 9.60 2.77
CA VAL A 231 11.04 8.31 2.16
C VAL A 231 10.79 8.49 0.67
N GLN A 232 10.11 9.56 0.27
CA GLN A 232 9.93 9.87 -1.14
C GLN A 232 11.27 10.06 -1.88
N LYS A 233 12.21 10.82 -1.31
CA LYS A 233 13.54 11.01 -1.91
C LYS A 233 14.28 9.68 -2.09
N LEU A 234 14.22 8.79 -1.10
CA LEU A 234 14.82 7.45 -1.17
C LEU A 234 14.20 6.63 -2.31
N LEU A 235 12.87 6.56 -2.39
CA LEU A 235 12.16 5.81 -3.44
C LEU A 235 12.48 6.37 -4.83
N SER A 236 12.44 7.69 -4.99
CA SER A 236 12.79 8.36 -6.24
C SER A 236 14.25 8.17 -6.65
N ALA A 237 15.19 8.10 -5.69
CA ALA A 237 16.60 7.86 -5.97
C ALA A 237 16.89 6.44 -6.47
N LEU A 238 16.08 5.45 -6.04
CA LEU A 238 16.21 4.05 -6.44
C LEU A 238 15.51 3.73 -7.77
N GLN A 239 14.47 4.49 -8.13
CA GLN A 239 13.64 4.19 -9.29
C GLN A 239 14.42 4.11 -10.63
N PRO A 240 15.39 4.98 -10.93
CA PRO A 240 16.17 4.88 -12.17
C PRO A 240 16.97 3.58 -12.27
N THR A 241 17.66 3.19 -11.19
CA THR A 241 18.42 1.94 -11.11
C THR A 241 17.50 0.73 -11.24
N TYR A 242 16.34 0.76 -10.58
CA TYR A 242 15.33 -0.29 -10.69
C TYR A 242 14.81 -0.44 -12.12
N ASN A 243 14.45 0.67 -12.77
CA ASN A 243 13.95 0.64 -14.14
C ASN A 243 15.00 0.06 -15.08
N TYR A 244 16.26 0.51 -14.98
CA TYR A 244 17.35 -0.01 -15.79
C TYR A 244 17.58 -1.52 -15.58
N ASP A 245 17.61 -1.96 -14.33
CA ASP A 245 17.77 -3.37 -13.96
C ASP A 245 16.59 -4.23 -14.46
N ALA A 246 15.35 -3.77 -14.30
CA ALA A 246 14.17 -4.47 -14.80
C ALA A 246 14.14 -4.54 -16.33
N GLN A 247 14.54 -3.47 -17.01
CA GLN A 247 14.65 -3.44 -18.48
C GLN A 247 15.69 -4.43 -18.98
N THR A 248 16.85 -4.52 -18.33
CA THR A 248 17.93 -5.42 -18.75
C THR A 248 17.63 -6.88 -18.40
N ARG A 249 17.07 -7.17 -17.21
CA ARG A 249 16.71 -8.54 -16.79
C ARG A 249 15.52 -9.12 -17.55
N PHE A 250 14.50 -8.30 -17.84
CA PHE A 250 13.22 -8.78 -18.37
C PHE A 250 12.90 -8.30 -19.80
N GLY A 251 13.80 -7.54 -20.43
CA GLY A 251 13.64 -7.08 -21.82
C GLY A 251 12.53 -6.04 -22.02
N LEU A 252 12.25 -5.23 -21.01
CA LEU A 252 11.20 -4.19 -21.05
C LEU A 252 11.72 -2.98 -21.85
N SER A 253 11.00 -2.53 -22.88
CA SER A 253 11.48 -1.45 -23.77
C SER A 253 10.37 -0.53 -24.30
N THR A 254 9.10 -0.87 -24.11
CA THR A 254 7.94 -0.21 -24.71
C THR A 254 6.91 0.25 -23.66
N GLY A 255 6.02 1.18 -24.02
CA GLY A 255 4.95 1.66 -23.13
C GLY A 255 4.07 0.55 -22.50
N PRO A 256 3.65 -0.49 -23.25
CA PRO A 256 2.93 -1.65 -22.69
C PRO A 256 3.70 -2.44 -21.64
N ASP A 257 5.04 -2.36 -21.63
CA ASP A 257 5.86 -3.09 -20.66
C ASP A 257 5.69 -2.57 -19.22
N ALA A 258 5.14 -1.36 -19.04
CA ALA A 258 4.76 -0.88 -17.71
C ALA A 258 3.76 -1.83 -17.03
N ARG A 259 2.80 -2.40 -17.77
CA ARG A 259 1.84 -3.36 -17.21
C ARG A 259 2.51 -4.71 -16.91
N ARG A 260 3.42 -5.15 -17.79
CA ARG A 260 4.17 -6.40 -17.62
C ARG A 260 5.09 -6.34 -16.40
N LEU A 261 5.73 -5.19 -16.17
CA LEU A 261 6.55 -4.96 -14.98
C LEU A 261 5.75 -5.16 -13.69
N VAL A 262 4.53 -4.63 -13.61
CA VAL A 262 3.68 -4.81 -12.41
C VAL A 262 3.30 -6.27 -12.19
N ILE A 263 3.11 -7.05 -13.26
CA ILE A 263 2.87 -8.49 -13.14
C ILE A 263 4.13 -9.19 -12.62
N LEU A 264 5.31 -8.85 -13.15
CA LEU A 264 6.58 -9.38 -12.64
C LEU A 264 6.82 -9.02 -11.17
N GLU A 265 6.42 -7.81 -10.74
CA GLU A 265 6.48 -7.35 -9.34
C GLU A 265 5.58 -8.17 -8.38
N GLN A 266 4.72 -9.06 -8.88
CA GLN A 266 4.01 -10.02 -8.05
C GLN A 266 4.95 -11.10 -7.49
N HIS A 267 6.12 -11.30 -8.11
CA HIS A 267 7.19 -12.18 -7.62
C HIS A 267 8.20 -11.38 -6.78
N SER A 268 8.48 -11.87 -5.57
CA SER A 268 9.46 -11.30 -4.62
C SER A 268 10.83 -11.00 -5.24
N GLU A 269 11.33 -11.90 -6.09
CA GLU A 269 12.62 -11.80 -6.75
C GLU A 269 12.77 -10.55 -7.63
N THR A 270 11.68 -10.05 -8.20
CA THR A 270 11.71 -8.90 -9.11
C THR A 270 12.22 -7.64 -8.41
N ARG A 271 11.80 -7.41 -7.16
CA ARG A 271 12.21 -6.24 -6.35
C ARG A 271 13.13 -6.60 -5.19
N TYR A 272 13.68 -7.81 -5.14
CA TYR A 272 14.56 -8.25 -4.06
C TYR A 272 15.73 -7.29 -3.83
N SER A 273 16.52 -7.00 -4.87
CA SER A 273 17.66 -6.08 -4.77
C SER A 273 17.25 -4.69 -4.31
N TRP A 274 16.12 -4.20 -4.82
CA TRP A 274 15.56 -2.92 -4.40
C TRP A 274 15.20 -2.91 -2.90
N CYS A 275 14.58 -3.98 -2.40
CA CYS A 275 14.24 -4.13 -0.98
C CYS A 275 15.49 -4.19 -0.09
N GLN A 276 16.52 -4.94 -0.51
CA GLN A 276 17.80 -5.00 0.20
C GLN A 276 18.54 -3.65 0.19
N THR A 277 18.40 -2.83 -0.86
CA THR A 277 19.01 -1.50 -0.89
C THR A 277 18.27 -0.49 -0.01
N ILE A 278 16.92 -0.54 0.07
CA ILE A 278 16.16 0.45 0.84
C ILE A 278 16.10 0.16 2.34
N ILE A 279 16.12 -1.13 2.75
CA ILE A 279 15.87 -1.52 4.14
C ILE A 279 16.78 -0.84 5.18
N PRO A 280 18.08 -0.55 4.94
CA PRO A 280 18.91 0.14 5.92
C PRO A 280 18.40 1.53 6.32
N PHE A 281 17.62 2.18 5.45
CA PHE A 281 17.15 3.55 5.64
C PHE A 281 15.75 3.63 6.25
N ILE A 282 14.98 2.53 6.21
CA ILE A 282 13.58 2.49 6.66
C ILE A 282 13.35 1.50 7.79
N ALA A 283 14.35 0.68 8.17
CA ALA A 283 14.28 -0.15 9.35
C ALA A 283 14.00 0.71 10.59
N GLY A 284 13.08 0.25 11.44
CA GLY A 284 12.58 1.00 12.59
C GLY A 284 11.48 2.03 12.27
N MET A 285 11.13 2.26 11.00
CA MET A 285 10.01 3.13 10.62
C MET A 285 8.70 2.63 11.23
N ASP A 286 7.86 3.56 11.66
CA ASP A 286 6.51 3.26 12.13
C ASP A 286 5.59 2.90 10.96
N VAL A 287 5.27 1.61 10.82
CA VAL A 287 4.43 1.12 9.71
C VAL A 287 3.00 1.59 9.88
N GLN A 288 2.48 1.69 11.11
CA GLN A 288 1.10 2.16 11.35
C GLN A 288 0.89 3.58 10.82
N LEU A 289 1.89 4.44 11.01
CA LEU A 289 1.82 5.82 10.53
C LEU A 289 2.20 5.99 9.05
N ASN A 290 3.06 5.14 8.49
CA ASN A 290 3.71 5.41 7.19
C ASN A 290 3.41 4.38 6.08
N TRP A 291 2.65 3.31 6.34
CA TRP A 291 2.40 2.26 5.32
C TRP A 291 1.75 2.84 4.05
N HIS A 292 0.80 3.76 4.20
CA HIS A 292 0.05 4.34 3.08
C HIS A 292 1.00 5.08 2.13
N LEU A 293 1.91 5.88 2.68
CA LEU A 293 2.93 6.59 1.91
C LEU A 293 3.79 5.62 1.10
N PHE A 294 4.19 4.50 1.69
CA PHE A 294 5.04 3.52 1.04
C PHE A 294 4.34 2.88 -0.16
N VAL A 295 3.09 2.44 0.02
CA VAL A 295 2.33 1.80 -1.05
C VAL A 295 1.88 2.78 -2.12
N GLU A 296 1.52 4.01 -1.77
CA GLU A 296 1.15 5.04 -2.76
C GLU A 296 2.34 5.44 -3.64
N LEU A 297 3.53 5.58 -3.06
CA LEU A 297 4.76 5.87 -3.81
C LEU A 297 5.16 4.70 -4.71
N LEU A 298 5.04 3.47 -4.22
CA LEU A 298 5.40 2.27 -4.96
C LEU A 298 4.42 1.96 -6.11
N TRP A 299 3.12 2.09 -5.84
CA TRP A 299 2.07 1.72 -6.79
C TRP A 299 1.61 2.86 -7.68
N GLN A 300 1.92 4.11 -7.30
CA GLN A 300 1.44 5.33 -7.96
C GLN A 300 -0.09 5.35 -8.08
N GLN A 301 -0.75 4.90 -7.00
CA GLN A 301 -2.20 4.79 -6.87
C GLN A 301 -2.62 5.38 -5.52
N CYS A 302 -3.90 5.73 -5.37
CA CYS A 302 -4.43 6.14 -4.07
C CYS A 302 -4.60 4.90 -3.19
N ALA A 303 -4.10 4.96 -1.97
CA ALA A 303 -4.31 3.94 -0.96
C ALA A 303 -5.49 4.35 -0.08
N VAL A 304 -6.59 3.59 -0.14
CA VAL A 304 -7.80 3.88 0.64
C VAL A 304 -8.20 2.63 1.42
N THR A 305 -8.37 2.78 2.73
CA THR A 305 -8.82 1.69 3.60
C THR A 305 -10.27 1.89 4.03
N ALA A 306 -10.91 0.80 4.48
CA ALA A 306 -12.26 0.84 5.03
C ALA A 306 -12.33 1.25 6.52
N GLY A 307 -11.18 1.50 7.17
CA GLY A 307 -11.07 1.55 8.64
C GLY A 307 -11.16 2.94 9.29
N GLY A 308 -11.22 4.03 8.52
CA GLY A 308 -11.25 5.38 9.07
C GLY A 308 -12.65 5.84 9.46
N ASP A 309 -12.84 6.31 10.69
CA ASP A 309 -14.07 7.01 11.09
C ASP A 309 -14.14 8.39 10.41
N GLN A 310 -15.13 8.55 9.52
CA GLN A 310 -15.37 9.80 8.78
C GLN A 310 -16.62 10.54 9.27
N THR A 311 -17.20 10.14 10.41
CA THR A 311 -18.48 10.67 10.92
C THR A 311 -18.44 12.19 11.10
N ASP A 312 -17.37 12.72 11.69
CA ASP A 312 -17.24 14.17 11.92
C ASP A 312 -17.11 14.96 10.61
N PHE A 313 -16.42 14.40 9.61
CA PHE A 313 -16.33 15.01 8.30
C PHE A 313 -17.68 15.03 7.58
N LEU A 314 -18.41 13.91 7.61
CA LEU A 314 -19.71 13.80 6.98
C LEU A 314 -20.77 14.67 7.65
N ARG A 315 -20.74 14.78 8.98
CA ARG A 315 -21.58 15.72 9.74
C ARG A 315 -21.32 17.16 9.31
N TRP A 316 -20.03 17.56 9.24
CA TRP A 316 -19.66 18.88 8.76
C TRP A 316 -20.18 19.13 7.33
N PHE A 317 -20.05 18.15 6.42
CA PHE A 317 -20.55 18.28 5.05
C PHE A 317 -22.07 18.55 5.02
N ASP A 318 -22.86 17.80 5.80
CA ASP A 318 -24.31 17.97 5.85
C ASP A 318 -24.74 19.31 6.46
N GLU A 319 -24.00 19.78 7.46
CA GLU A 319 -24.21 21.11 8.06
C GLU A 319 -23.92 22.23 7.05
N GLN A 320 -22.76 22.17 6.38
CA GLN A 320 -22.39 23.21 5.40
C GLN A 320 -23.34 23.26 4.21
N LYS A 321 -23.85 22.10 3.77
CA LYS A 321 -24.84 22.04 2.68
C LYS A 321 -26.13 22.79 3.00
N LYS A 322 -26.49 22.96 4.27
CA LYS A 322 -27.66 23.75 4.71
C LYS A 322 -27.35 25.26 4.78
N LEU A 323 -26.10 25.63 5.00
CA LEU A 323 -25.68 27.01 5.24
C LEU A 323 -25.41 27.80 3.95
N GLY A 324 -24.91 27.13 2.91
CA GLY A 324 -24.63 27.81 1.64
C GLY A 324 -23.59 27.09 0.78
N PRO A 325 -23.05 27.76 -0.25
CA PRO A 325 -22.02 27.18 -1.08
C PRO A 325 -20.69 27.06 -0.31
N PHE A 326 -19.99 25.94 -0.50
CA PHE A 326 -18.71 25.68 0.14
C PHE A 326 -17.73 24.98 -0.80
N VAL A 327 -16.45 25.04 -0.45
CA VAL A 327 -15.35 24.45 -1.23
C VAL A 327 -14.64 23.41 -0.38
N MET A 328 -14.36 22.25 -0.99
CA MET A 328 -13.40 21.30 -0.46
C MET A 328 -12.19 21.23 -1.38
N ALA A 329 -10.98 21.34 -0.84
CA ALA A 329 -9.74 21.06 -1.57
C ALA A 329 -9.34 19.60 -1.33
N VAL A 330 -9.07 18.86 -2.39
CA VAL A 330 -8.67 17.45 -2.28
C VAL A 330 -7.16 17.37 -2.24
N GLU A 331 -6.63 16.74 -1.19
CA GLU A 331 -5.21 16.51 -1.05
C GLU A 331 -4.73 15.54 -2.14
N PRO A 332 -3.58 15.85 -2.78
CA PRO A 332 -2.96 14.88 -3.66
C PRO A 332 -2.47 13.67 -2.86
N PRO A 333 -2.47 12.46 -3.46
CA PRO A 333 -1.84 11.30 -2.86
C PRO A 333 -0.34 11.54 -2.71
N SER A 334 0.30 10.79 -1.80
CA SER A 334 1.68 10.99 -1.35
C SER A 334 2.69 11.07 -2.50
N HIS A 335 2.48 10.29 -3.55
CA HIS A 335 3.36 10.28 -4.72
C HIS A 335 3.34 11.56 -5.57
N VAL A 336 2.36 12.46 -5.36
CA VAL A 336 2.23 13.75 -6.06
C VAL A 336 2.41 14.93 -5.10
N GLN A 337 2.42 14.73 -3.78
CA GLN A 337 2.50 15.80 -2.78
C GLN A 337 3.73 16.71 -2.88
N HIS A 338 4.85 16.19 -3.40
CA HIS A 338 6.06 16.99 -3.67
C HIS A 338 5.86 18.12 -4.69
N LEU A 339 4.83 18.05 -5.53
CA LEU A 339 4.51 19.11 -6.48
C LEU A 339 3.64 20.15 -5.76
N PRO A 340 4.14 21.39 -5.57
CA PRO A 340 3.41 22.39 -4.83
C PRO A 340 2.08 22.72 -5.53
N TRP A 341 1.01 22.78 -4.74
CA TRP A 341 -0.31 23.17 -5.21
C TRP A 341 -0.90 24.24 -4.26
N PRO A 342 -1.40 25.38 -4.77
CA PRO A 342 -1.37 25.84 -6.17
C PRO A 342 0.05 25.94 -6.76
N PRO A 343 0.22 25.83 -8.10
CA PRO A 343 1.53 25.97 -8.73
C PRO A 343 2.17 27.32 -8.37
N THR A 344 3.44 27.31 -8.01
CA THR A 344 4.20 28.51 -7.60
C THR A 344 4.58 29.42 -8.76
N VAL A 345 4.53 28.90 -10.00
CA VAL A 345 4.88 29.67 -11.20
C VAL A 345 3.76 30.64 -11.55
N VAL A 346 4.06 31.94 -11.45
CA VAL A 346 3.16 33.02 -11.85
C VAL A 346 2.88 32.92 -13.37
N PRO A 347 1.63 33.03 -13.83
CA PRO A 347 1.32 32.94 -15.26
C PRO A 347 2.11 33.98 -16.06
N LYS A 348 2.66 33.57 -17.22
CA LYS A 348 3.43 34.44 -18.13
C LYS A 348 2.65 35.67 -18.61
N ASN A 349 1.30 35.62 -18.57
CA ASN A 349 0.43 36.71 -18.96
C ASN A 349 -0.06 37.51 -17.75
N ARG A 350 0.31 38.81 -17.68
CA ARG A 350 -0.08 39.78 -16.64
C ARG A 350 -1.60 39.94 -16.41
N ARG A 351 -2.47 39.42 -17.29
CA ARG A 351 -3.95 39.52 -17.19
C ARG A 351 -4.66 38.17 -16.92
N GLY A 352 -3.92 37.06 -16.80
CA GLY A 352 -4.51 35.75 -16.54
C GLY A 352 -4.84 35.55 -15.06
N THR A 353 -6.03 35.01 -14.74
CA THR A 353 -6.33 34.52 -13.39
C THR A 353 -5.38 33.36 -13.07
N SER A 354 -4.63 33.45 -11.99
CA SER A 354 -3.74 32.36 -11.55
C SER A 354 -4.48 31.37 -10.65
N TRP A 355 -3.95 30.15 -10.52
CA TRP A 355 -4.44 29.19 -9.54
C TRP A 355 -4.25 29.68 -8.11
N HIS A 356 -3.22 30.47 -7.83
CA HIS A 356 -3.00 31.09 -6.52
C HIS A 356 -4.13 32.05 -6.15
N THR A 357 -4.45 33.00 -7.04
CA THR A 357 -5.58 33.93 -6.84
C THR A 357 -6.93 33.20 -6.74
N THR A 358 -7.07 32.11 -7.49
CA THR A 358 -8.29 31.29 -7.44
C THR A 358 -8.43 30.57 -6.11
N HIS A 359 -7.33 30.02 -5.59
CA HIS A 359 -7.29 29.38 -4.28
C HIS A 359 -7.59 30.37 -3.15
N GLU A 360 -6.95 31.55 -3.15
CA GLU A 360 -7.24 32.62 -2.18
C GLU A 360 -8.69 33.09 -2.20
N ALA A 361 -9.35 33.00 -3.35
CA ALA A 361 -10.77 33.33 -3.45
C ALA A 361 -11.66 32.17 -2.98
N ALA A 362 -11.23 30.92 -3.17
CA ALA A 362 -11.92 29.74 -2.67
C ALA A 362 -11.91 29.68 -1.14
N THR A 363 -10.81 30.06 -0.48
CA THR A 363 -10.68 30.11 0.98
C THR A 363 -11.55 31.19 1.64
N LYS A 364 -12.20 32.07 0.86
CA LYS A 364 -13.20 33.03 1.36
C LYS A 364 -14.59 32.42 1.54
N PHE A 365 -14.82 31.21 1.06
CA PHE A 365 -16.00 30.40 1.35
C PHE A 365 -15.74 29.54 2.58
N SER A 366 -16.77 28.84 3.08
CA SER A 366 -16.53 27.70 3.97
C SER A 366 -15.62 26.71 3.22
N PHE A 367 -14.43 26.50 3.76
CA PHE A 367 -13.33 25.84 3.07
C PHE A 367 -12.75 24.73 3.96
N ARG A 368 -12.57 23.54 3.39
CA ARG A 368 -11.93 22.43 4.08
C ARG A 368 -11.04 21.64 3.15
N THR A 369 -9.87 21.25 3.64
CA THR A 369 -9.01 20.30 2.94
C THR A 369 -9.44 18.88 3.32
N ILE A 370 -9.56 17.99 2.34
CA ILE A 370 -9.99 16.60 2.52
C ILE A 370 -9.02 15.63 1.83
N ASN A 371 -8.86 14.43 2.37
CA ASN A 371 -8.06 13.38 1.76
C ASN A 371 -8.91 12.44 0.86
N THR A 372 -8.27 11.45 0.25
CA THR A 372 -8.92 10.47 -0.64
C THR A 372 -9.89 9.56 0.12
N GLU A 373 -9.59 9.20 1.38
CA GLU A 373 -10.50 8.40 2.21
C GLU A 373 -11.80 9.14 2.53
N GLN A 374 -11.71 10.42 2.91
CA GLN A 374 -12.85 11.31 3.11
C GLN A 374 -13.66 11.49 1.82
N LEU A 375 -12.98 11.65 0.69
CA LEU A 375 -13.66 11.74 -0.61
C LEU A 375 -14.41 10.45 -0.94
N THR A 376 -13.82 9.28 -0.71
CA THR A 376 -14.48 7.99 -0.88
C THR A 376 -15.70 7.86 0.04
N ALA A 377 -15.55 8.16 1.32
CA ALA A 377 -16.67 8.11 2.28
C ALA A 377 -17.80 9.05 1.86
N LEU A 378 -17.48 10.25 1.39
CA LEU A 378 -18.48 11.19 0.88
C LEU A 378 -19.28 10.61 -0.29
N VAL A 379 -18.60 10.00 -1.26
CA VAL A 379 -19.26 9.41 -2.43
C VAL A 379 -20.17 8.26 -2.02
N ARG A 380 -19.69 7.40 -1.11
CA ARG A 380 -20.42 6.21 -0.63
C ARG A 380 -21.62 6.54 0.24
N GLU A 381 -21.45 7.41 1.23
CA GLU A 381 -22.44 7.60 2.29
C GLU A 381 -23.47 8.70 1.98
N ARG A 382 -23.25 9.48 0.92
CA ARG A 382 -24.18 10.52 0.47
C ARG A 382 -24.66 10.30 -0.96
N ASP A 383 -24.52 9.08 -1.48
CA ASP A 383 -24.96 8.64 -2.81
C ASP A 383 -24.57 9.62 -3.93
N LEU A 384 -23.35 10.15 -3.88
CA LEU A 384 -22.83 10.96 -4.96
C LEU A 384 -22.45 10.06 -6.13
N ARG A 385 -22.43 10.63 -7.34
CA ARG A 385 -21.90 9.90 -8.49
C ARG A 385 -20.40 9.62 -8.27
N PRO A 386 -19.92 8.41 -8.59
CA PRO A 386 -18.50 8.11 -8.60
C PRO A 386 -17.69 9.13 -9.40
N ILE A 387 -16.52 9.47 -8.89
CA ILE A 387 -15.63 10.49 -9.42
C ILE A 387 -14.45 9.80 -10.07
N THR A 388 -14.05 10.20 -11.28
CA THR A 388 -12.76 9.76 -11.84
C THR A 388 -11.66 10.65 -11.26
N PHE A 389 -10.93 10.18 -10.25
CA PHE A 389 -9.98 11.03 -9.52
C PHE A 389 -8.83 11.52 -10.40
N PHE A 390 -8.20 10.63 -11.18
CA PHE A 390 -7.02 10.98 -12.01
C PHE A 390 -7.31 11.37 -13.46
N SER A 391 -8.51 11.09 -14.02
CA SER A 391 -8.79 11.27 -15.45
C SER A 391 -9.87 12.33 -15.71
N PRO A 392 -9.65 13.30 -16.63
CA PRO A 392 -8.46 13.47 -17.50
C PRO A 392 -7.24 14.13 -16.82
N SER A 393 -7.44 14.69 -15.62
CA SER A 393 -6.38 15.16 -14.72
C SER A 393 -6.90 15.11 -13.29
N MET A 394 -6.00 15.22 -12.31
CA MET A 394 -6.35 15.04 -10.90
C MET A 394 -7.40 16.04 -10.41
N VAL A 395 -8.36 15.56 -9.60
CA VAL A 395 -9.30 16.42 -8.90
C VAL A 395 -8.58 17.23 -7.83
N ARG A 396 -8.76 18.54 -7.82
CA ARG A 396 -8.13 19.46 -6.87
C ARG A 396 -9.13 20.16 -5.97
N TYR A 397 -10.32 20.46 -6.48
CA TYR A 397 -11.39 21.05 -5.68
C TYR A 397 -12.75 20.44 -6.02
N LEU A 398 -13.62 20.46 -5.01
CA LEU A 398 -15.05 20.22 -5.14
C LEU A 398 -15.76 21.48 -4.68
N PHE A 399 -16.58 22.04 -5.56
CA PHE A 399 -17.45 23.16 -5.21
C PHE A 399 -18.89 22.65 -5.08
N VAL A 400 -19.45 22.80 -3.88
CA VAL A 400 -20.79 22.32 -3.57
C VAL A 400 -21.70 23.52 -3.45
N SER A 401 -22.83 23.49 -4.16
CA SER A 401 -23.92 24.46 -4.01
C SER A 401 -25.07 23.79 -3.27
N PRO A 402 -25.80 24.50 -2.40
CA PRO A 402 -26.85 23.93 -1.55
C PRO A 402 -27.95 23.25 -2.40
N ASP A 403 -28.35 23.89 -3.50
CA ASP A 403 -29.43 23.41 -4.37
C ASP A 403 -28.99 22.35 -5.37
N ASN A 404 -27.67 22.14 -5.55
CA ASN A 404 -27.17 21.18 -6.52
C ASN A 404 -26.94 19.82 -5.84
N ARG A 405 -27.54 18.76 -6.41
CA ARG A 405 -27.33 17.40 -5.92
C ARG A 405 -25.89 16.93 -6.13
N LEU A 406 -25.20 17.42 -7.17
CA LEU A 406 -23.86 16.97 -7.54
C LEU A 406 -22.82 18.08 -7.35
N PRO A 407 -21.67 17.79 -6.72
CA PRO A 407 -20.58 18.75 -6.63
C PRO A 407 -20.03 19.10 -8.02
N HIS A 408 -19.64 20.36 -8.21
CA HIS A 408 -18.82 20.77 -9.34
C HIS A 408 -17.38 20.32 -9.08
N ILE A 409 -16.85 19.46 -9.94
CA ILE A 409 -15.50 18.93 -9.86
C ILE A 409 -14.55 19.85 -10.63
N ILE A 410 -13.50 20.32 -9.98
CA ILE A 410 -12.46 21.17 -10.56
C ILE A 410 -11.15 20.40 -10.56
N ARG A 411 -10.54 20.31 -11.74
CA ARG A 411 -9.34 19.51 -11.99
C ARG A 411 -8.11 20.38 -12.18
N GLU A 412 -6.96 19.77 -12.04
CA GLU A 412 -5.66 20.41 -12.18
C GLU A 412 -5.46 21.14 -13.52
N ASN A 413 -5.87 20.51 -14.62
CA ASN A 413 -5.72 21.09 -15.97
C ASN A 413 -6.90 21.98 -16.39
N ASP A 414 -7.90 22.19 -15.52
CA ASP A 414 -8.98 23.14 -15.85
C ASP A 414 -8.44 24.57 -15.89
N PRO A 415 -9.00 25.46 -16.73
CA PRO A 415 -8.63 26.87 -16.68
C PRO A 415 -9.02 27.49 -15.33
N PRO A 416 -8.10 28.12 -14.56
CA PRO A 416 -8.41 28.70 -13.25
C PRO A 416 -9.53 29.75 -13.32
N ALA A 417 -9.63 30.49 -14.43
CA ALA A 417 -10.70 31.45 -14.68
C ALA A 417 -12.11 30.82 -14.64
N ARG A 418 -12.26 29.54 -15.02
CA ARG A 418 -13.54 28.82 -14.97
C ARG A 418 -14.00 28.64 -13.53
N PHE A 419 -13.10 28.18 -12.66
CA PHE A 419 -13.41 28.01 -11.24
C PHE A 419 -13.64 29.37 -10.56
N MET A 420 -12.81 30.37 -10.88
CA MET A 420 -13.00 31.73 -10.38
C MET A 420 -14.37 32.32 -10.79
N GLY A 421 -14.85 32.03 -12.01
CA GLY A 421 -16.19 32.41 -12.46
C GLY A 421 -17.32 31.75 -11.64
N LEU A 422 -17.15 30.47 -11.24
CA LEU A 422 -18.10 29.78 -10.35
C LEU A 422 -18.16 30.47 -8.97
N LEU A 423 -17.00 30.72 -8.36
CA LEU A 423 -16.90 31.39 -7.07
C LEU A 423 -17.53 32.80 -7.10
N ARG A 424 -17.31 33.57 -8.16
CA ARG A 424 -17.92 34.90 -8.31
C ARG A 424 -19.45 34.82 -8.38
N ARG A 425 -20.00 33.89 -9.17
CA ARG A 425 -21.46 33.71 -9.29
C ARG A 425 -22.09 33.32 -7.96
N ALA A 426 -21.47 32.38 -7.25
CA ALA A 426 -21.93 31.95 -5.93
C ALA A 426 -21.97 33.10 -4.93
N LYS A 427 -20.93 33.94 -4.91
CA LYS A 427 -20.86 35.12 -4.03
C LYS A 427 -21.93 36.17 -4.35
N THR A 428 -22.31 36.33 -5.62
CA THR A 428 -23.38 37.25 -6.01
C THR A 428 -24.76 36.71 -5.63
N ALA A 429 -24.99 35.40 -5.82
CA ALA A 429 -26.24 34.73 -5.45
C ALA A 429 -26.52 34.81 -3.94
N ASP A 430 -25.47 34.66 -3.12
CA ASP A 430 -25.55 34.76 -1.67
C ASP A 430 -25.96 36.18 -1.20
N LYS A 431 -25.50 37.22 -1.90
CA LYS A 431 -25.91 38.61 -1.63
C LYS A 431 -27.36 38.92 -2.04
N THR A 432 -27.86 38.29 -3.10
CA THR A 432 -29.24 38.49 -3.55
C THR A 432 -30.27 37.80 -2.66
N ALA A 433 -29.90 36.72 -1.96
CA ALA A 433 -30.77 36.06 -0.97
C ALA A 433 -30.97 36.91 0.31
N LEU A 434 -30.17 37.95 0.51
CA LEU A 434 -30.22 38.86 1.67
C LEU A 434 -30.92 40.19 1.39
N GLN A 435 -31.49 40.40 0.20
CA GLN A 435 -32.32 41.59 -0.03
C GLN A 435 -33.77 41.31 0.37
N PRO A 436 -34.36 42.10 1.30
CA PRO A 436 -35.77 41.96 1.62
C PRO A 436 -36.59 42.32 0.38
N ILE A 437 -37.57 41.47 0.07
CA ILE A 437 -38.64 41.79 -0.87
C ILE A 437 -39.30 43.08 -0.33
N GLN A 438 -39.16 44.17 -1.07
CA GLN A 438 -39.82 45.44 -0.77
C GLN A 438 -41.31 45.37 -1.08
#